data_AF-A0A6M0AAY8-F1
#
_entry.id   AF-A0A6M0AAY8-F1
#
_cell.length_a   1.000
_cell.length_b   1.000
_cell.length_c   1.000
_cell.angle_alpha   90.00
_cell.angle_beta   90.00
_cell.angle_gamma   90.00
#
_symmetry.space_group_name_H-M   'P 1'
#
loop_
_entity.id
_entity.type
_entity.pdbx_description
1 polymer ?
#
loop_
_entity_poly.entity_id
_entity_poly.type
_entity_poly.pdbx_seq_one_letter_code
_entity_poly.pdbx_strand_id
1 'polypeptide(L)'
;YYAAADVCVVPSHYEPFGLVAIEAMASGTPVVASDVGGLQFTVVSAETGLLAPPKDAGAFSAAIDRILSDHDWKNQLGLGARARVENMFSWNGVAHQLSELYESLLEAKSENLATTSA
;
A
#
# COMPACT_ATOMS: atom_id res chain seq x y z
N TYR A 1 -18.24 -2.01 -2.18
CA TYR A 1 -18.07 -0.55 -2.08
C TYR A 1 -16.85 -0.08 -2.85
N TYR A 2 -15.62 -0.54 -2.54
CA TYR A 2 -14.41 -0.11 -3.24
C TYR A 2 -14.46 -0.28 -4.77
N ALA A 3 -14.66 -1.50 -5.28
CA ALA A 3 -14.71 -1.77 -6.71
C ALA A 3 -15.83 -1.04 -7.50
N ALA A 4 -16.77 -0.41 -6.79
CA ALA A 4 -17.84 0.38 -7.41
C ALA A 4 -17.56 1.90 -7.36
N ALA A 5 -16.48 2.33 -6.71
CA ALA A 5 -16.06 3.73 -6.62
C ALA A 5 -15.01 4.05 -7.69
N ASP A 6 -15.05 5.28 -8.22
CA ASP A 6 -14.05 5.78 -9.18
C ASP A 6 -12.70 6.11 -8.52
N VAL A 7 -12.74 6.60 -7.28
CA VAL A 7 -11.58 6.96 -6.45
C VAL A 7 -11.91 6.67 -4.99
N CYS A 8 -10.95 6.15 -4.23
CA CYS A 8 -11.03 6.07 -2.78
C CYS A 8 -10.14 7.16 -2.14
N VAL A 9 -10.70 7.96 -1.23
CA VAL A 9 -9.97 9.05 -0.58
C VAL A 9 -9.66 8.68 0.86
N VAL A 10 -8.39 8.77 1.26
CA VAL A 10 -7.90 8.46 2.62
C VAL A 10 -7.19 9.70 3.20
N PRO A 11 -7.95 10.70 3.68
CA PRO A 11 -7.41 11.99 4.11
C PRO A 11 -6.96 11.97 5.59
N SER A 12 -6.29 10.90 6.00
CA SER A 12 -5.86 10.70 7.40
C SER A 12 -4.89 11.80 7.85
N HIS A 13 -5.00 12.27 9.09
CA HIS A 13 -3.98 13.12 9.72
C HIS A 13 -2.81 12.30 10.26
N TYR A 14 -3.07 11.04 10.59
CA TYR A 14 -2.11 10.06 11.08
C TYR A 14 -2.60 8.69 10.63
N GLU A 15 -1.72 7.93 9.97
CA GLU A 15 -2.04 6.62 9.41
C GLU A 15 -0.82 5.69 9.50
N PRO A 16 -0.79 4.72 10.43
CA PRO A 16 0.37 3.85 10.60
C PRO A 16 0.62 2.92 9.41
N PHE A 17 -0.45 2.34 8.84
CA PHE A 17 -0.31 1.32 7.80
C PHE A 17 -1.16 1.62 6.56
N GLY A 18 -2.41 2.05 6.72
CA GLY A 18 -3.28 2.36 5.57
C GLY A 18 -3.95 1.14 4.94
N LEU A 19 -4.48 0.20 5.75
CA LEU A 19 -5.21 -0.97 5.25
C LEU A 19 -6.34 -0.61 4.28
N VAL A 20 -7.08 0.47 4.55
CA VAL A 20 -8.16 0.95 3.67
C VAL A 20 -7.63 1.29 2.27
N ALA A 21 -6.44 1.91 2.18
CA ALA A 21 -5.82 2.18 0.89
C ALA A 21 -5.45 0.87 0.16
N ILE A 22 -4.88 -0.10 0.89
CA ILE A 22 -4.55 -1.42 0.33
C ILE A 22 -5.80 -2.15 -0.17
N GLU A 23 -6.90 -2.14 0.57
CA GLU A 23 -8.17 -2.76 0.18
C GLU A 23 -8.78 -2.11 -1.09
N ALA A 24 -8.71 -0.78 -1.19
CA ALA A 24 -9.14 -0.04 -2.37
C ALA A 24 -8.26 -0.36 -3.58
N MET A 25 -6.95 -0.33 -3.41
CA MET A 25 -5.98 -0.69 -4.45
C MET A 25 -6.14 -2.15 -4.89
N ALA A 26 -6.37 -3.07 -3.94
CA ALA A 26 -6.70 -4.46 -4.23
C ALA A 26 -8.00 -4.56 -5.04
N SER A 27 -8.94 -3.64 -4.88
CA SER A 27 -10.18 -3.63 -5.66
C SER A 27 -10.02 -3.05 -7.07
N GLY A 28 -8.80 -2.63 -7.45
CA GLY A 28 -8.53 -1.94 -8.70
C GLY A 28 -8.97 -0.47 -8.68
N THR A 29 -9.26 0.08 -7.50
CA THR A 29 -9.68 1.48 -7.33
C THR A 29 -8.46 2.32 -7.00
N PRO A 30 -8.14 3.38 -7.78
CA PRO A 30 -7.05 4.28 -7.45
C PRO A 30 -7.33 5.06 -6.17
N VAL A 31 -6.27 5.38 -5.44
CA VAL A 31 -6.35 6.04 -4.12
C VAL A 31 -5.81 7.47 -4.20
N VAL A 32 -6.53 8.41 -3.56
CA VAL A 32 -5.97 9.71 -3.16
C VAL A 32 -5.77 9.68 -1.65
N ALA A 33 -4.52 9.74 -1.19
CA ALA A 33 -4.18 9.57 0.22
C ALA A 33 -3.36 10.74 0.76
N SER A 34 -3.46 10.98 2.07
CA SER A 34 -2.54 11.88 2.75
C SER A 34 -1.10 11.36 2.66
N ASP A 35 -0.15 12.28 2.46
CA ASP A 35 1.29 12.01 2.51
C ASP A 35 1.78 11.86 3.96
N VAL A 36 1.29 10.83 4.67
CA VAL A 36 1.63 10.54 6.07
C VAL A 36 1.77 9.03 6.32
N GLY A 37 2.77 8.67 7.14
CA GLY A 37 2.91 7.31 7.68
C GLY A 37 2.92 6.22 6.61
N GLY A 38 2.15 5.15 6.82
CA GLY A 38 2.10 3.99 5.93
C GLY A 38 1.61 4.30 4.51
N LEU A 39 0.85 5.38 4.33
CA LEU A 39 0.30 5.77 3.02
C LEU A 39 1.40 6.18 2.04
N GLN A 40 2.48 6.80 2.53
CA GLN A 40 3.63 7.25 1.71
C GLN A 40 4.37 6.07 1.07
N PHE A 41 4.33 4.90 1.71
CA PHE A 41 4.95 3.68 1.22
C PHE A 41 3.96 2.83 0.42
N THR A 42 2.66 2.96 0.70
CA THR A 42 1.61 2.19 0.05
C THR A 42 1.31 2.74 -1.35
N VAL A 43 1.08 4.05 -1.46
CA VAL A 43 0.69 4.72 -2.71
C VAL A 43 1.90 5.28 -3.42
N VAL A 44 2.16 4.79 -4.64
CA VAL A 44 3.14 5.37 -5.57
C VAL A 44 2.42 6.37 -6.46
N SER A 45 2.78 7.65 -6.33
CA SER A 45 2.14 8.76 -7.02
C SER A 45 2.24 8.61 -8.54
N ALA A 46 1.14 8.87 -9.25
CA ALA A 46 0.96 8.74 -10.69
C ALA A 46 1.09 7.31 -11.28
N GLU A 47 1.32 6.30 -10.44
CA GLU A 47 1.35 4.88 -10.84
C GLU A 47 0.19 4.07 -10.23
N THR A 48 -0.17 4.37 -8.98
CA THR A 48 -1.19 3.62 -8.22
C THR A 48 -2.26 4.52 -7.60
N GLY A 49 -2.05 5.83 -7.66
CA GLY A 49 -2.87 6.83 -7.00
C GLY A 49 -2.12 8.16 -6.91
N LEU A 50 -2.57 9.05 -6.03
CA LEU A 50 -1.92 10.33 -5.75
C LEU A 50 -1.81 10.57 -4.24
N LEU A 51 -0.74 11.24 -3.85
CA LEU A 51 -0.54 11.72 -2.49
C LEU A 51 -0.83 13.22 -2.42
N ALA A 52 -1.49 13.65 -1.34
CA ALA A 52 -1.77 15.05 -1.05
C ALA A 52 -1.25 15.43 0.35
N PRO A 53 -0.82 16.67 0.59
CA PRO A 53 -0.46 17.13 1.92
C PRO A 53 -1.62 16.96 2.91
N PRO A 54 -1.36 16.52 4.16
CA PRO A 54 -2.42 16.37 5.16
C PRO A 54 -3.06 17.73 5.47
N LYS A 55 -4.38 17.74 5.70
CA LYS A 55 -5.19 18.94 6.00
C LYS A 55 -5.30 19.95 4.85
N ASP A 56 -4.84 19.60 3.64
CA ASP A 56 -4.96 20.47 2.47
C ASP A 56 -6.13 20.02 1.57
N ALA A 57 -7.33 20.52 1.86
CA ALA A 57 -8.52 20.22 1.08
C ALA A 57 -8.39 20.61 -0.41
N GLY A 58 -7.60 21.66 -0.71
CA GLY A 58 -7.37 22.09 -2.09
C GLY A 58 -6.55 21.07 -2.87
N ALA A 59 -5.48 20.55 -2.26
CA ALA A 59 -4.66 19.50 -2.86
C ALA A 59 -5.46 18.19 -3.05
N PHE A 60 -6.29 17.81 -2.09
CA PHE A 60 -7.18 16.65 -2.26
C PHE A 60 -8.16 16.83 -3.42
N SER A 61 -8.82 17.99 -3.52
CA SER A 61 -9.73 18.29 -4.62
C SER A 61 -9.01 18.21 -5.97
N ALA A 62 -7.85 18.85 -6.09
CA ALA A 62 -7.07 18.85 -7.33
C ALA A 62 -6.63 17.43 -7.73
N ALA A 63 -6.24 16.58 -6.78
CA ALA A 63 -5.88 15.20 -7.03
C ALA A 63 -7.09 14.36 -7.50
N ILE A 64 -8.25 14.52 -6.86
CA ILE A 64 -9.49 13.84 -7.26
C ILE A 64 -9.88 14.27 -8.68
N ASP A 65 -9.95 15.57 -8.95
CA ASP A 65 -10.31 16.12 -10.26
C ASP A 65 -9.34 15.64 -11.34
N ARG A 66 -8.04 15.57 -11.04
CA ARG A 66 -7.03 15.10 -11.97
C ARG A 66 -7.24 13.63 -12.35
N ILE A 67 -7.60 12.76 -11.42
CA ILE A 67 -7.92 11.35 -11.73
C ILE A 67 -9.23 11.26 -12.52
N LEU A 68 -10.27 12.00 -12.11
CA LEU A 68 -11.60 11.90 -12.73
C LEU A 68 -11.67 12.54 -14.12
N SER A 69 -10.77 13.48 -14.45
CA SER A 69 -10.71 14.14 -15.75
C SER A 69 -10.15 13.25 -16.89
N ASP A 70 -9.53 12.13 -16.57
CA ASP A 70 -8.91 11.22 -17.54
C ASP A 70 -9.25 9.76 -17.21
N HIS A 71 -10.26 9.23 -17.91
CA HIS A 71 -10.78 7.88 -17.64
C HIS A 71 -9.75 6.78 -17.95
N ASP A 72 -8.92 6.96 -18.98
CA ASP A 72 -7.90 5.97 -19.35
C ASP A 72 -6.80 5.93 -18.31
N TRP A 73 -6.36 7.11 -17.85
CA TRP A 73 -5.37 7.20 -16.78
C TRP A 73 -5.91 6.68 -15.44
N LYS A 74 -7.17 6.96 -15.08
CA LYS A 74 -7.83 6.35 -13.91
C LYS A 74 -7.75 4.82 -13.95
N ASN A 75 -8.07 4.22 -15.10
CA ASN A 75 -8.00 2.76 -15.27
C ASN A 75 -6.56 2.24 -15.15
N GLN A 76 -5.58 2.95 -15.72
CA GLN A 76 -4.16 2.60 -15.59
C GLN A 76 -3.69 2.63 -14.14
N LEU A 77 -4.06 3.69 -13.38
CA LEU A 77 -3.76 3.79 -11.95
C LEU A 77 -4.38 2.63 -11.18
N GLY A 78 -5.64 2.26 -11.48
CA GLY A 78 -6.31 1.12 -10.86
C GLY A 78 -5.61 -0.22 -11.10
N LEU A 79 -5.14 -0.46 -12.34
CA LEU A 79 -4.35 -1.64 -12.69
C LEU A 79 -3.00 -1.65 -11.97
N GLY A 80 -2.29 -0.52 -11.95
CA GLY A 80 -1.02 -0.37 -11.24
C GLY A 80 -1.18 -0.59 -9.73
N ALA A 81 -2.25 -0.05 -9.15
CA ALA A 81 -2.62 -0.23 -7.76
C ALA A 81 -2.84 -1.71 -7.40
N ARG A 82 -3.63 -2.43 -8.20
CA ARG A 82 -3.88 -3.86 -8.02
C ARG A 82 -2.58 -4.66 -8.11
N ALA A 83 -1.79 -4.43 -9.15
CA ALA A 83 -0.53 -5.13 -9.37
C ALA A 83 0.45 -4.92 -8.20
N ARG A 84 0.53 -3.69 -7.67
CA ARG A 84 1.35 -3.40 -6.49
C ARG A 84 0.89 -4.19 -5.27
N VAL A 85 -0.41 -4.26 -5.01
CA VAL A 85 -0.95 -5.04 -3.87
C VAL A 85 -0.63 -6.51 -3.99
N GLU A 86 -0.82 -7.10 -5.16
CA GLU A 86 -0.52 -8.51 -5.40
C GLU A 86 0.97 -8.82 -5.17
N ASN A 87 1.86 -7.92 -5.61
CA ASN A 87 3.30 -8.09 -5.50
C ASN A 87 3.87 -7.83 -4.09
N MET A 88 3.34 -6.84 -3.37
CA MET A 88 3.96 -6.33 -2.14
C MET A 88 3.18 -6.62 -0.87
N PHE A 89 1.88 -6.81 -0.96
CA PHE A 89 0.97 -6.84 0.19
C PHE A 89 0.07 -8.09 0.21
N SER A 90 0.36 -9.09 -0.62
CA SER A 90 -0.41 -10.33 -0.64
C SER A 90 -0.13 -11.17 0.61
N TRP A 91 -1.18 -11.85 1.11
CA TRP A 91 -1.06 -12.76 2.25
C TRP A 91 0.00 -13.84 2.04
N ASN A 92 0.06 -14.41 0.83
CA ASN A 92 1.06 -15.43 0.49
C ASN A 92 2.49 -14.85 0.59
N GLY A 93 2.72 -13.66 0.03
CA GLY A 93 4.05 -13.02 0.06
C GLY A 93 4.48 -12.66 1.48
N VAL A 94 3.57 -12.09 2.28
CA VAL A 94 3.84 -11.72 3.67
C VAL A 94 4.08 -12.96 4.54
N ALA A 95 3.25 -13.99 4.40
CA ALA A 95 3.40 -15.24 5.15
C ALA A 95 4.73 -15.93 4.82
N HIS A 96 5.11 -15.97 3.54
CA HIS A 96 6.38 -16.57 3.12
C HIS A 96 7.59 -15.84 3.71
N GLN A 97 7.65 -14.51 3.59
CA GLN A 97 8.74 -13.71 4.17
C GLN A 97 8.84 -13.87 5.70
N LEU A 98 7.69 -13.94 6.38
CA LEU A 98 7.66 -14.14 7.82
C LEU A 98 8.13 -15.55 8.21
N SER A 99 7.74 -16.57 7.45
CA SER A 99 8.19 -17.95 7.64
C SER A 99 9.70 -18.08 7.44
N GLU A 100 10.26 -17.54 6.37
CA GLU A 100 11.71 -17.56 6.11
C GLU A 100 12.49 -16.87 7.24
N LEU A 101 11.98 -15.75 7.74
CA LEU A 101 12.57 -15.07 8.89
C LEU A 101 12.58 -15.98 10.13
N TYR A 102 11.46 -16.63 10.44
CA TYR A 102 11.40 -17.55 11.58
C TYR A 102 12.32 -18.75 11.43
N GLU A 103 12.41 -19.33 10.23
CA GLU A 103 13.34 -20.44 9.93
C GLU A 103 14.80 -20.01 10.14
N SER A 104 15.20 -18.85 9.59
CA SER A 104 16.57 -18.33 9.75
C SER A 104 16.96 -18.08 11.22
N LEU A 105 16.03 -17.60 12.03
CA LEU A 105 16.27 -17.35 13.46
C LEU A 105 16.39 -18.66 14.26
N LEU A 106 15.65 -19.69 13.87
CA LEU A 106 15.75 -21.01 14.49
C LEU A 106 17.07 -21.71 14.14
N GLU A 107 17.55 -21.56 12.90
CA GLU A 107 18.85 -22.07 12.46
C GLU A 107 19.99 -21.35 13.21
N ALA A 108 20.00 -20.01 13.24
CA ALA A 108 21.03 -19.24 13.94
C ALA A 108 21.09 -19.53 15.46
N LYS A 109 19.94 -19.86 16.07
CA LYS A 109 19.89 -20.28 17.48
C LYS A 109 20.49 -21.68 17.68
N SER A 110 20.19 -22.61 16.76
CA SER A 110 20.73 -23.97 16.80
C SER A 110 22.25 -23.98 16.70
N GLU A 111 22.82 -23.13 15.84
CA GLU A 111 24.27 -22.97 15.69
C GLU A 111 24.90 -22.39 16.97
N ASN A 112 24.35 -21.32 17.55
CA ASN A 112 24.89 -20.71 18.77
C ASN A 112 24.86 -21.66 20.00
N LEU A 113 23.86 -22.54 20.09
CA LEU A 113 23.80 -23.57 21.15
C LEU A 113 24.87 -24.65 20.97
N ALA A 114 25.22 -24.99 19.74
CA ALA A 114 26.27 -25.96 19.43
C ALA A 114 27.68 -25.42 19.75
N THR A 115 27.95 -24.13 19.51
CA THR A 115 29.26 -23.50 19.78
C THR A 115 29.50 -23.17 21.26
N THR A 116 28.44 -22.97 22.06
CA THR A 116 28.58 -22.67 23.50
C THR A 116 28.75 -23.93 24.36
N SER A 117 28.51 -25.10 23.78
CA SER A 117 28.61 -26.41 24.45
C SER A 117 29.92 -27.15 24.18
N ALA A 118 30.87 -26.52 23.48
CA ALA A 118 32.21 -27.01 23.15
C ALA A 118 33.28 -26.15 23.82
#